data_AF-A0A9D1FK97-F1
#
_entry.id   AF-A0A9D1FK97-F1
#
_cell.length_a   1.000
_cell.length_b   1.000
_cell.length_c   1.000
_cell.angle_alpha   90.00
_cell.angle_beta   90.00
_cell.angle_gamma   90.00
#
_symmetry.space_group_name_H-M   'P 1'
#
loop_
_entity.id
_entity.type
_entity.pdbx_description
1 polymer ?
#
loop_
_entity_poly.entity_id
_entity_poly.type
_entity_poly.pdbx_seq_one_letter_code
_entity_poly.pdbx_strand_id
1 'polypeptide(L)'
;MKKALPILRGLGVYLVFLLLPYGLLLTVQIFWPQAAEAALWFLGNFSSLITVLLLLALYKLSGRSVRESVGWKPGQVGKGGHIAAFALGICGNLAVSAVLNLLPASWVESYGEQSAQVFGSSMLMNFLTVAVLAPVCEEILFRGLIFRSFREVMPFGWAGVLSALLFGAAHVHPLWVCYAFGMGFCFSLMTERKGSLSAPLAAHAGFNLWSFAVVLVPYSRILTWVFYGGVLQLAFWGIVGLVGALFLWSRYFSKCSCGDCRP
;
A
#
# COMPACT_ATOMS: atom_id res chain seq x y z
N MET A 1 -15.65 19.00 20.64
CA MET A 1 -15.61 19.11 19.15
C MET A 1 -14.19 19.23 18.57
N LYS A 2 -13.27 20.06 19.11
CA LYS A 2 -11.93 20.30 18.51
C LYS A 2 -11.08 19.04 18.23
N LYS A 3 -11.12 18.01 19.09
CA LYS A 3 -10.41 16.74 18.86
C LYS A 3 -11.13 15.75 17.94
N ALA A 4 -12.44 15.89 17.77
CA ALA A 4 -13.25 14.96 16.98
C ALA A 4 -13.12 15.22 15.48
N LEU A 5 -12.96 16.48 15.07
CA LEU A 5 -12.93 16.86 13.66
C LEU A 5 -11.80 16.15 12.86
N PRO A 6 -10.54 16.06 13.33
CA PRO A 6 -9.51 15.34 12.60
C PRO A 6 -9.80 13.84 12.48
N ILE A 7 -10.37 13.23 13.53
CA ILE A 7 -10.78 11.82 13.49
C ILE A 7 -11.88 11.61 12.45
N LEU A 8 -12.92 12.44 12.48
CA LEU A 8 -14.02 12.38 11.52
C LEU A 8 -13.55 12.64 10.09
N ARG A 9 -12.58 13.51 9.87
CA ARG A 9 -11.98 13.74 8.55
C ARG A 9 -11.25 12.50 8.04
N GLY A 10 -10.43 11.86 8.88
CA GLY A 10 -9.74 10.62 8.52
C GLY A 10 -10.72 9.48 8.21
N LEU A 11 -11.72 9.28 9.06
CA LEU A 11 -12.77 8.28 8.82
C LEU A 11 -13.63 8.63 7.59
N GLY A 12 -13.92 9.90 7.35
CA GLY A 12 -14.64 10.37 6.17
C GLY A 12 -13.90 10.07 4.87
N VAL A 13 -12.57 10.24 4.84
CA VAL A 13 -11.73 9.83 3.70
C VAL A 13 -11.87 8.33 3.44
N TYR A 14 -11.80 7.51 4.50
CA TYR A 14 -11.97 6.06 4.38
C TYR A 14 -13.37 5.67 3.89
N LEU A 15 -14.42 6.31 4.39
CA LEU A 15 -15.79 6.08 3.94
C LEU A 15 -16.00 6.46 2.47
N VAL A 16 -15.45 7.58 2.02
CA VAL A 16 -15.50 7.95 0.59
C VAL A 16 -14.78 6.91 -0.26
N PHE A 17 -13.60 6.45 0.17
CA PHE A 17 -12.86 5.39 -0.51
C PHE A 17 -13.65 4.08 -0.61
N LEU A 18 -14.33 3.67 0.45
CA LEU A 18 -15.15 2.46 0.43
C LEU A 18 -16.42 2.62 -0.39
N LEU A 19 -17.16 3.72 -0.23
CA LEU A 19 -18.54 3.82 -0.72
C LEU A 19 -18.65 4.39 -2.13
N LEU A 20 -17.73 5.27 -2.55
CA LEU A 20 -17.79 5.92 -3.87
C LEU A 20 -17.84 4.91 -5.03
N PRO A 21 -17.02 3.83 -5.06
CA PRO A 21 -17.04 2.89 -6.18
C PRO A 21 -18.38 2.17 -6.30
N TYR A 22 -18.98 1.74 -5.19
CA TYR A 22 -20.30 1.10 -5.19
C TYR A 22 -21.41 2.06 -5.55
N GLY A 23 -21.36 3.31 -5.10
CA GLY A 23 -22.32 4.34 -5.48
C GLY A 23 -22.29 4.64 -6.99
N LEU A 24 -21.09 4.74 -7.57
CA LEU A 24 -20.93 4.92 -9.02
C LEU A 24 -21.44 3.70 -9.79
N LEU A 25 -21.10 2.48 -9.35
CA LEU A 25 -21.58 1.25 -9.98
C LEU A 25 -23.11 1.14 -9.93
N LEU A 26 -23.72 1.40 -8.77
CA LEU A 26 -25.17 1.38 -8.60
C LEU A 26 -25.86 2.41 -9.50
N THR A 27 -25.28 3.60 -9.62
CA THR A 27 -25.79 4.63 -10.54
C THR A 27 -25.79 4.12 -11.98
N VAL A 28 -24.69 3.52 -12.43
CA VAL A 28 -24.63 2.93 -13.79
C VAL A 28 -25.64 1.81 -13.94
N GLN A 29 -25.79 0.92 -12.96
CA GLN A 29 -26.76 -0.18 -13.01
C GLN A 29 -28.21 0.31 -13.14
N ILE A 30 -28.57 1.41 -12.47
CA ILE A 30 -29.93 1.97 -12.51
C ILE A 30 -30.21 2.67 -13.85
N PHE A 31 -29.30 3.51 -14.33
CA PHE A 31 -29.55 4.38 -15.48
C PHE A 31 -29.05 3.81 -16.82
N TRP A 32 -28.04 2.93 -16.78
CA TRP A 32 -27.40 2.31 -17.95
C TRP A 32 -27.00 0.85 -17.65
N PRO A 33 -27.97 -0.05 -17.40
CA PRO A 33 -27.68 -1.45 -17.04
C PRO A 33 -26.82 -2.19 -18.08
N GLN A 34 -26.95 -1.84 -19.37
CA GLN A 34 -26.13 -2.37 -20.45
C GLN A 34 -24.63 -2.04 -20.32
N ALA A 35 -24.28 -1.01 -19.55
CA ALA A 35 -22.91 -0.59 -19.29
C ALA A 35 -22.37 -1.09 -17.93
N ALA A 36 -23.16 -1.85 -17.16
CA ALA A 36 -22.80 -2.25 -15.80
C ALA A 36 -21.54 -3.13 -15.74
N GLU A 37 -21.37 -4.07 -16.67
CA GLU A 37 -20.16 -4.92 -16.74
C GLU A 37 -18.91 -4.11 -17.07
N ALA A 38 -19.00 -3.21 -18.05
CA ALA A 38 -17.91 -2.31 -18.41
C ALA A 38 -17.54 -1.38 -17.24
N ALA A 39 -18.55 -0.87 -16.52
CA ALA A 39 -18.35 -0.05 -15.33
C ALA A 39 -17.71 -0.85 -14.18
N LEU A 40 -18.11 -2.11 -13.97
CA LEU A 40 -17.50 -2.97 -12.95
C LEU A 40 -16.01 -3.18 -13.24
N TRP A 41 -15.65 -3.51 -14.49
CA TRP A 41 -14.26 -3.66 -14.89
C TRP A 41 -13.46 -2.36 -14.71
N PHE A 42 -14.02 -1.22 -15.16
CA PHE A 42 -13.38 0.08 -15.06
C PHE A 42 -13.17 0.50 -13.60
N LEU A 43 -14.21 0.41 -12.77
CA LEU A 43 -14.14 0.75 -11.35
C LEU A 43 -13.23 -0.21 -10.57
N GLY A 44 -13.17 -1.49 -10.95
CA GLY A 44 -12.23 -2.45 -10.38
C GLY A 44 -10.77 -2.05 -10.57
N ASN A 45 -10.43 -1.34 -11.65
CA ASN A 45 -9.07 -0.93 -11.96
C ASN A 45 -8.74 0.52 -11.54
N PHE A 46 -9.74 1.42 -11.54
CA PHE A 46 -9.50 2.87 -11.44
C PHE A 46 -10.23 3.56 -10.28
N SER A 47 -11.02 2.85 -9.47
CA SER A 47 -11.77 3.44 -8.35
C SER A 47 -10.90 4.19 -7.34
N SER A 48 -9.75 3.65 -6.95
CA SER A 48 -8.80 4.32 -6.04
C SER A 48 -8.29 5.65 -6.62
N LEU A 49 -8.02 5.68 -7.93
CA LEU A 49 -7.58 6.90 -8.61
C LEU A 49 -8.70 7.95 -8.64
N ILE A 50 -9.92 7.56 -9.00
CA ILE A 50 -11.09 8.45 -9.01
C ILE A 50 -11.32 9.05 -7.61
N THR A 51 -11.26 8.20 -6.58
CA THR A 51 -11.40 8.61 -5.18
C THR A 51 -10.34 9.63 -4.79
N VAL A 52 -9.07 9.35 -5.08
CA VAL A 52 -7.97 10.27 -4.77
C VAL A 52 -8.16 11.59 -5.50
N LEU A 53 -8.44 11.58 -6.80
CA LEU A 53 -8.64 12.81 -7.57
C LEU A 53 -9.80 13.65 -7.02
N LEU A 54 -10.93 13.02 -6.67
CA LEU A 54 -12.06 13.68 -6.02
C LEU A 54 -11.64 14.30 -4.68
N LEU A 55 -11.01 13.53 -3.80
CA LEU A 55 -10.60 14.01 -2.48
C LEU A 55 -9.57 15.15 -2.57
N LEU A 56 -8.58 15.05 -3.45
CA LEU A 56 -7.60 16.12 -3.64
C LEU A 56 -8.25 17.38 -4.22
N ALA A 57 -9.23 17.24 -5.12
CA ALA A 57 -10.02 18.36 -5.62
C ALA A 57 -10.85 19.02 -4.48
N LEU A 58 -11.53 18.25 -3.64
CA LEU A 58 -12.28 18.76 -2.49
C LEU A 58 -11.37 19.48 -1.49
N TYR A 59 -10.19 18.94 -1.20
CA TYR A 59 -9.20 19.61 -0.34
C TYR A 59 -8.77 20.95 -0.95
N LYS A 60 -8.46 20.98 -2.25
CA LYS A 60 -8.11 22.22 -2.96
C LYS A 60 -9.24 23.24 -2.93
N LEU A 61 -10.48 22.83 -3.19
CA LEU A 61 -11.67 23.68 -3.16
C LEU A 61 -11.98 24.21 -1.74
N SER A 62 -11.59 23.47 -0.70
CA SER A 62 -11.68 23.94 0.69
C SER A 62 -10.59 24.94 1.10
N GLY A 63 -9.77 25.41 0.14
CA GLY A 63 -8.67 26.34 0.38
C GLY A 63 -7.42 25.71 0.99
N ARG A 64 -7.33 24.38 1.07
CA ARG A 64 -6.17 23.68 1.60
C ARG A 64 -5.13 23.42 0.53
N SER A 65 -3.85 23.53 0.89
CA SER A 65 -2.75 23.05 0.06
C SER A 65 -2.79 21.52 -0.03
N VAL A 66 -2.98 20.99 -1.24
CA VAL A 66 -2.95 19.54 -1.49
C VAL A 66 -1.61 18.94 -1.09
N ARG A 67 -0.51 19.60 -1.49
CA ARG A 67 0.85 19.15 -1.23
C ARG A 67 1.15 19.01 0.27
N GLU A 68 0.72 19.99 1.06
CA GLU A 68 0.91 19.97 2.51
C GLU A 68 -0.02 18.97 3.19
N SER A 69 -1.27 18.87 2.73
CA SER A 69 -2.28 17.95 3.29
C SER A 69 -1.83 16.50 3.20
N VAL A 70 -1.29 16.07 2.05
CA VAL A 70 -0.72 14.73 1.88
C VAL A 70 0.71 14.62 2.41
N GLY A 71 1.32 15.76 2.72
CA GLY A 71 2.74 15.97 3.04
C GLY A 71 3.71 15.35 2.05
N TRP A 72 3.52 15.73 0.79
CA TRP A 72 4.45 15.46 -0.31
C TRP A 72 5.68 16.37 -0.22
N LYS A 73 6.76 15.83 0.35
CA LYS A 73 8.04 16.52 0.58
C LYS A 73 9.21 15.65 0.10
N PRO A 74 9.34 15.34 -1.21
CA PRO A 74 10.34 14.41 -1.70
C PRO A 74 11.78 14.84 -1.39
N GLY A 75 12.06 16.15 -1.34
CA GLY A 75 13.38 16.70 -1.00
C GLY A 75 13.84 16.42 0.45
N GLN A 76 12.96 16.00 1.36
CA GLN A 76 13.35 15.59 2.72
C GLN A 76 14.00 14.20 2.77
N VAL A 77 13.91 13.43 1.67
CA VAL A 77 14.50 12.11 1.55
C VAL A 77 15.53 12.18 0.42
N GLY A 78 16.80 11.89 0.72
CA GLY A 78 17.83 11.84 -0.32
C GLY A 78 17.65 10.63 -1.23
N LYS A 79 18.25 10.65 -2.43
CA LYS A 79 18.18 9.55 -3.42
C LYS A 79 18.50 8.18 -2.82
N GLY A 80 19.57 8.07 -2.03
CA GLY A 80 19.94 6.83 -1.35
C GLY A 80 18.88 6.37 -0.34
N GLY A 81 18.12 7.31 0.25
CA GLY A 81 16.96 7.00 1.08
C GLY A 81 15.81 6.43 0.25
N HIS A 82 15.46 7.00 -0.89
CA HIS A 82 14.42 6.41 -1.76
C HIS A 82 14.81 5.01 -2.24
N ILE A 83 16.07 4.81 -2.63
CA ILE A 83 16.58 3.49 -3.03
C ILE A 83 16.48 2.49 -1.87
N ALA A 84 16.91 2.88 -0.67
CA ALA A 84 16.81 2.03 0.51
C ALA A 84 15.36 1.72 0.89
N ALA A 85 14.45 2.69 0.80
CA ALA A 85 13.02 2.48 1.02
C ALA A 85 12.43 1.50 0.01
N PHE A 86 12.75 1.67 -1.27
CA PHE A 86 12.33 0.76 -2.33
C PHE A 86 12.83 -0.67 -2.11
N ALA A 87 14.12 -0.83 -1.79
CA ALA A 87 14.70 -2.12 -1.47
C ALA A 87 14.11 -2.74 -0.19
N LEU A 88 13.76 -1.94 0.82
CA LEU A 88 13.01 -2.39 1.99
C LEU A 88 11.64 -2.96 1.62
N GLY A 89 10.95 -2.36 0.65
CA GLY A 89 9.72 -2.87 0.07
C GLY A 89 9.87 -4.28 -0.50
N ILE A 90 10.88 -4.48 -1.35
CA ILE A 90 11.22 -5.78 -1.94
C ILE A 90 11.53 -6.81 -0.85
N CYS A 91 12.38 -6.43 0.11
CA CYS A 91 12.75 -7.29 1.23
C CYS A 91 11.52 -7.68 2.08
N GLY A 92 10.60 -6.73 2.30
CA GLY A 92 9.34 -6.98 2.99
C GLY A 92 8.46 -7.97 2.22
N ASN A 93 8.39 -7.87 0.90
CA ASN A 93 7.66 -8.81 0.07
C ASN A 93 8.25 -10.23 0.15
N LEU A 94 9.57 -10.36 0.05
CA LEU A 94 10.27 -11.64 0.20
C LEU A 94 9.99 -12.27 1.57
N ALA A 95 10.02 -11.48 2.64
CA ALA A 95 9.70 -11.95 3.99
C ALA A 95 8.24 -12.41 4.11
N VAL A 96 7.28 -11.63 3.58
CA VAL A 96 5.86 -12.03 3.53
C VAL A 96 5.67 -13.31 2.74
N SER A 97 6.28 -13.40 1.55
CA SER A 97 6.21 -14.60 0.71
C SER A 97 6.72 -15.84 1.43
N ALA A 98 7.82 -15.73 2.19
CA ALA A 98 8.32 -16.85 2.97
C ALA A 98 7.37 -17.27 4.10
N VAL A 99 6.76 -16.31 4.81
CA VAL A 99 5.74 -16.61 5.83
C VAL A 99 4.54 -17.30 5.22
N LEU A 100 4.04 -16.83 4.07
CA LEU A 100 2.91 -17.43 3.37
C LEU A 100 3.17 -18.89 3.02
N ASN A 101 4.39 -19.24 2.62
CA ASN A 101 4.76 -20.62 2.28
C ASN A 101 4.89 -21.57 3.49
N LEU A 102 4.85 -21.05 4.72
CA LEU A 102 4.80 -21.87 5.95
C LEU A 102 3.37 -22.17 6.40
N LEU A 103 2.37 -21.54 5.77
CA LEU A 103 0.97 -21.70 6.12
C LEU A 103 0.38 -22.98 5.50
N PRO A 104 -0.78 -23.45 5.99
CA PRO A 104 -1.48 -24.59 5.40
C PRO A 104 -1.74 -24.40 3.91
N ALA A 105 -1.57 -25.47 3.12
CA ALA A 105 -1.69 -25.42 1.66
C ALA A 105 -3.04 -24.83 1.20
N SER A 106 -4.15 -25.15 1.88
CA SER A 106 -5.48 -24.60 1.57
C SER A 106 -5.58 -23.08 1.71
N TRP A 107 -4.81 -22.48 2.62
CA TRP A 107 -4.78 -21.03 2.80
C TRP A 107 -3.97 -20.36 1.69
N VAL A 108 -2.87 -21.00 1.28
CA VAL A 108 -2.00 -20.52 0.18
C VAL A 108 -2.73 -20.62 -1.16
N GLU A 109 -3.48 -21.69 -1.38
CA GLU A 109 -4.30 -21.90 -2.57
C GLU A 109 -5.38 -20.81 -2.69
N SER A 110 -6.14 -20.56 -1.62
CA SER A 110 -7.16 -19.50 -1.57
C SER A 110 -6.56 -18.11 -1.82
N TYR A 111 -5.38 -17.82 -1.26
CA TYR A 111 -4.62 -16.61 -1.57
C TYR A 111 -4.23 -16.53 -3.07
N GLY A 112 -3.80 -17.65 -3.64
CA GLY A 112 -3.39 -17.76 -5.04
C GLY A 112 -4.54 -17.48 -6.00
N GLU A 113 -5.72 -18.05 -5.74
CA GLU A 113 -6.94 -17.81 -6.52
C GLU A 113 -7.32 -16.33 -6.54
N GLN A 114 -7.31 -15.66 -5.37
CA GLN A 114 -7.64 -14.25 -5.30
C GLN A 114 -6.57 -13.37 -5.96
N SER A 115 -5.30 -13.75 -5.84
CA SER A 115 -4.21 -13.06 -6.52
C SER A 115 -4.32 -13.18 -8.05
N ALA A 116 -4.73 -14.34 -8.56
CA ALA A 116 -4.94 -14.57 -9.99
C ALA A 116 -6.04 -13.65 -10.57
N GLN A 117 -7.09 -13.35 -9.79
CA GLN A 117 -8.12 -12.39 -10.21
C GLN A 117 -7.57 -10.96 -10.35
N VAL A 118 -6.70 -10.53 -9.43
CA VAL A 118 -6.05 -9.20 -9.50
C VAL A 118 -5.11 -9.09 -10.71
N PHE A 119 -4.38 -10.16 -11.03
CA PHE A 119 -3.50 -10.21 -12.20
C PHE A 119 -4.20 -10.70 -13.48
N GLY A 120 -5.54 -10.77 -13.50
CA GLY A 120 -6.31 -11.28 -14.64
C GLY A 120 -6.41 -10.35 -15.85
N SER A 121 -5.89 -9.11 -15.76
CA SER A 121 -5.86 -8.16 -16.88
C SER A 121 -4.58 -8.28 -17.71
N SER A 122 -4.47 -7.49 -18.79
CA SER A 122 -3.24 -7.46 -19.61
C SER A 122 -2.01 -7.06 -18.78
N MET A 123 -0.81 -7.49 -19.21
CA MET A 123 0.44 -7.18 -18.52
C MET A 123 0.65 -5.67 -18.31
N LEU A 124 0.34 -4.87 -19.32
CA LEU A 124 0.40 -3.40 -19.22
C LEU A 124 -0.60 -2.88 -18.19
N MET A 125 -1.82 -3.40 -18.19
CA MET A 125 -2.85 -3.00 -17.21
C MET A 125 -2.43 -3.34 -15.79
N ASN A 126 -1.97 -4.57 -15.54
CA ASN A 126 -1.50 -5.00 -14.22
C ASN A 126 -0.31 -4.16 -13.73
N PHE A 127 0.64 -3.84 -14.61
CA PHE A 127 1.75 -2.95 -14.26
C PHE A 127 1.23 -1.57 -13.83
N LEU A 128 0.33 -0.98 -14.62
CA LEU A 128 -0.23 0.34 -14.33
C LEU A 128 -1.04 0.33 -13.02
N THR A 129 -1.92 -0.65 -12.82
CA THR A 129 -2.85 -0.65 -11.68
C THR A 129 -2.20 -1.15 -10.40
N VAL A 130 -1.50 -2.28 -10.43
CA VAL A 130 -0.93 -2.92 -9.24
C VAL A 130 0.42 -2.31 -8.86
N ALA A 131 1.31 -2.10 -9.82
CA ALA A 131 2.68 -1.70 -9.53
C ALA A 131 2.87 -0.18 -9.40
N VAL A 132 1.98 0.62 -10.01
CA VAL A 132 2.09 2.08 -10.03
C VAL A 132 0.93 2.76 -9.31
N LEU A 133 -0.31 2.60 -9.79
CA LEU A 133 -1.46 3.36 -9.30
C LEU A 133 -1.85 2.96 -7.88
N ALA A 134 -1.86 1.68 -7.53
CA ALA A 134 -2.22 1.22 -6.19
C ALA A 134 -1.29 1.81 -5.11
N PRO A 135 0.06 1.68 -5.19
CA PRO A 135 0.95 2.31 -4.22
C PRO A 135 0.75 3.82 -4.10
N VAL A 136 0.59 4.53 -5.23
CA VAL A 136 0.40 5.98 -5.23
C VAL A 136 -0.91 6.36 -4.54
N CYS A 137 -2.02 5.74 -4.94
CA CYS A 137 -3.33 6.09 -4.43
C CYS A 137 -3.48 5.69 -2.96
N GLU A 138 -3.05 4.49 -2.61
CA GLU A 138 -3.15 3.98 -1.24
C GLU A 138 -2.27 4.78 -0.28
N GLU A 139 -1.04 5.14 -0.64
CA GLU A 139 -0.23 5.98 0.25
C GLU A 139 -0.84 7.38 0.41
N ILE A 140 -1.38 7.99 -0.65
CA ILE A 140 -2.09 9.28 -0.52
C ILE A 140 -3.28 9.16 0.43
N LEU A 141 -4.11 8.13 0.29
CA LEU A 141 -5.28 7.91 1.15
C LEU A 141 -4.88 7.62 2.59
N PHE A 142 -4.09 6.57 2.81
CA PHE A 142 -3.86 6.01 4.13
C PHE A 142 -2.79 6.76 4.92
N ARG A 143 -1.69 7.21 4.28
CA ARG A 143 -0.58 7.90 4.97
C ARG A 143 -0.69 9.41 4.80
N GLY A 144 -1.09 9.85 3.61
CA GLY A 144 -1.26 11.27 3.30
C GLY A 144 -2.45 11.89 4.03
N LEU A 145 -3.64 11.29 3.92
CA LEU A 145 -4.88 11.89 4.43
C LEU A 145 -5.34 11.29 5.77
N ILE A 146 -5.48 9.96 5.86
CA ILE A 146 -6.03 9.28 7.06
C ILE A 146 -5.06 9.38 8.25
N PHE A 147 -3.85 8.84 8.12
CA PHE A 147 -2.84 8.84 9.19
C PHE A 147 -2.55 10.24 9.70
N ARG A 148 -2.29 11.20 8.80
CA ARG A 148 -2.03 12.60 9.19
C ARG A 148 -3.20 13.23 9.92
N SER A 149 -4.44 12.93 9.50
CA SER A 149 -5.62 13.40 10.23
C SER A 149 -5.68 12.84 11.66
N PHE A 150 -5.37 11.56 11.86
CA PHE A 150 -5.30 10.99 13.20
C PHE A 150 -4.12 11.56 14.02
N ARG A 151 -2.96 11.78 13.40
CA ARG A 151 -1.77 12.33 14.06
C ARG A 151 -1.94 13.76 14.58
N GLU A 152 -2.88 14.54 14.06
CA GLU A 152 -3.19 15.88 14.60
C GLU A 152 -3.65 15.84 16.06
N VAL A 153 -4.21 14.71 16.52
CA VAL A 153 -4.83 14.60 17.86
C VAL A 153 -4.42 13.35 18.63
N MET A 154 -3.75 12.40 17.99
CA MET A 154 -3.29 11.15 18.58
C MET A 154 -1.76 11.04 18.53
N PRO A 155 -1.13 10.39 19.54
CA PRO A 155 0.27 10.00 19.44
C PRO A 155 0.46 8.99 18.31
N PHE A 156 1.70 8.87 17.83
CA PHE A 156 2.07 7.98 16.72
C PHE A 156 1.52 6.55 16.88
N GLY A 157 1.66 5.94 18.06
CA GLY A 157 1.24 4.55 18.29
C GLY A 157 -0.21 4.30 17.89
N TRP A 158 -1.14 5.15 18.35
CA TRP A 158 -2.57 5.02 18.02
C TRP A 158 -2.87 5.39 16.57
N ALA A 159 -2.35 6.51 16.07
CA ALA A 159 -2.61 6.93 14.70
C ALA A 159 -2.06 5.93 13.67
N GLY A 160 -0.87 5.39 13.92
CA GLY A 160 -0.20 4.39 13.09
C GLY A 160 -0.97 3.08 13.08
N VAL A 161 -1.39 2.57 14.25
CA VAL A 161 -2.21 1.34 14.34
C VAL A 161 -3.55 1.52 13.64
N LEU A 162 -4.27 2.62 13.88
CA LEU A 162 -5.58 2.85 13.25
C LEU A 162 -5.48 3.00 11.73
N SER A 163 -4.50 3.76 11.23
CA SER A 163 -4.25 3.86 9.78
C SER A 163 -3.92 2.50 9.18
N ALA A 164 -3.07 1.71 9.83
CA ALA A 164 -2.70 0.36 9.41
C ALA A 164 -3.88 -0.62 9.43
N LEU A 165 -4.76 -0.53 10.44
CA LEU A 165 -5.97 -1.35 10.52
C LEU A 165 -6.92 -1.03 9.38
N LEU A 166 -7.15 0.25 9.08
CA LEU A 166 -8.00 0.66 7.95
C LEU A 166 -7.38 0.24 6.61
N PHE A 167 -6.06 0.31 6.48
CA PHE A 167 -5.35 -0.17 5.28
C PHE A 167 -5.47 -1.69 5.12
N GLY A 168 -5.28 -2.45 6.20
CA GLY A 168 -5.49 -3.89 6.19
C GLY A 168 -6.93 -4.26 5.86
N ALA A 169 -7.91 -3.63 6.50
CA ALA A 169 -9.34 -3.89 6.29
C ALA A 169 -9.85 -3.52 4.89
N ALA A 170 -9.14 -2.65 4.15
CA ALA A 170 -9.42 -2.41 2.75
C ALA A 170 -9.12 -3.62 1.85
N HIS A 171 -8.36 -4.59 2.36
CA HIS A 171 -8.09 -5.85 1.68
C HIS A 171 -9.15 -6.88 2.07
N VAL A 172 -9.69 -7.60 1.08
CA VAL A 172 -10.78 -8.56 1.28
C VAL A 172 -10.31 -9.96 1.68
N HIS A 173 -9.03 -10.31 1.42
CA HIS A 173 -8.46 -11.60 1.83
C HIS A 173 -7.91 -11.54 3.26
N PRO A 174 -8.17 -12.54 4.13
CA PRO A 174 -7.59 -12.58 5.48
C PRO A 174 -6.06 -12.49 5.49
N LEU A 175 -5.37 -13.18 4.58
CA LEU A 175 -3.90 -13.11 4.51
C LEU A 175 -3.41 -11.74 4.05
N TRP A 176 -4.14 -11.07 3.14
CA TRP A 176 -3.82 -9.71 2.73
C TRP A 176 -4.00 -8.74 3.88
N VAL A 177 -5.12 -8.84 4.62
CA VAL A 177 -5.37 -8.02 5.81
C VAL A 177 -4.22 -8.13 6.80
N CYS A 178 -3.73 -9.35 7.08
CA CYS A 178 -2.67 -9.58 8.06
C CYS A 178 -1.34 -8.90 7.67
N TYR A 179 -0.80 -9.17 6.48
CA TYR A 179 0.47 -8.55 6.10
C TYR A 179 0.31 -7.07 5.74
N ALA A 180 -0.84 -6.67 5.19
CA ALA A 180 -1.11 -5.27 4.89
C ALA A 180 -1.22 -4.46 6.17
N PHE A 181 -1.74 -5.00 7.28
CA PHE A 181 -1.66 -4.34 8.58
C PHE A 181 -0.20 -4.14 9.04
N GLY A 182 0.65 -5.16 8.94
CA GLY A 182 2.06 -5.07 9.32
C GLY A 182 2.85 -4.05 8.48
N MET A 183 2.79 -4.18 7.16
CA MET A 183 3.39 -3.22 6.22
C MET A 183 2.77 -1.83 6.37
N GLY A 184 1.45 -1.82 6.55
CA GLY A 184 0.59 -0.80 7.14
C GLY A 184 1.31 0.14 8.08
N PHE A 185 1.63 -0.44 9.23
CA PHE A 185 2.26 0.23 10.34
C PHE A 185 3.70 0.67 10.02
N CYS A 186 4.48 -0.16 9.32
CA CYS A 186 5.83 0.18 8.88
C CYS A 186 5.87 1.44 8.00
N PHE A 187 4.96 1.56 7.03
CA PHE A 187 4.86 2.75 6.17
C PHE A 187 4.40 3.99 6.95
N SER A 188 3.50 3.84 7.93
CA SER A 188 3.16 4.94 8.86
C SER A 188 4.38 5.41 9.65
N LEU A 189 5.22 4.48 10.12
CA LEU A 189 6.47 4.81 10.81
C LEU A 189 7.50 5.50 9.89
N MET A 190 7.61 5.07 8.63
CA MET A 190 8.45 5.75 7.63
C MET A 190 7.95 7.18 7.37
N THR A 191 6.63 7.36 7.25
CA THR A 191 5.99 8.67 7.08
C THR A 191 6.30 9.60 8.25
N GLU A 192 6.12 9.10 9.48
CA GLU A 192 6.38 9.83 10.73
C GLU A 192 7.84 10.31 10.80
N ARG A 193 8.78 9.38 10.62
CA ARG A 193 10.21 9.68 10.81
C ARG A 193 10.83 10.51 9.69
N LYS A 194 10.32 10.42 8.47
CA LYS A 194 10.84 11.21 7.33
C LYS A 194 10.05 12.49 7.08
N GLY A 195 8.89 12.67 7.72
CA GLY A 195 8.00 13.80 7.48
C GLY A 195 7.41 13.86 6.06
N SER A 196 7.64 12.83 5.25
CA SER A 196 7.45 12.84 3.79
C SER A 196 6.75 11.58 3.31
N LEU A 197 5.73 11.77 2.47
CA LEU A 197 5.00 10.67 1.82
C LEU A 197 5.84 9.92 0.77
N SER A 198 6.94 10.53 0.29
CA SER A 198 7.76 9.90 -0.76
C SER A 198 8.51 8.65 -0.28
N ALA A 199 8.83 8.57 1.01
CA ALA A 199 9.51 7.42 1.61
C ALA A 199 8.64 6.15 1.64
N PRO A 200 7.44 6.15 2.27
CA PRO A 200 6.57 4.98 2.26
C PRO A 200 6.10 4.64 0.85
N LEU A 201 5.90 5.63 -0.04
CA LEU A 201 5.55 5.38 -1.44
C LEU A 201 6.63 4.58 -2.17
N ALA A 202 7.91 4.92 -1.99
CA ALA A 202 9.00 4.15 -2.58
C ALA A 202 9.02 2.70 -2.06
N ALA A 203 8.80 2.50 -0.74
CA ALA A 203 8.74 1.16 -0.17
C ALA A 203 7.54 0.35 -0.67
N HIS A 204 6.36 0.96 -0.73
CA HIS A 204 5.17 0.29 -1.24
C HIS A 204 5.31 -0.06 -2.73
N ALA A 205 5.84 0.86 -3.54
CA ALA A 205 6.15 0.58 -4.95
C ALA A 205 7.15 -0.59 -5.10
N GLY A 206 8.19 -0.66 -4.25
CA GLY A 206 9.12 -1.79 -4.25
C GLY A 206 8.45 -3.13 -3.90
N PHE A 207 7.53 -3.11 -2.92
CA PHE A 207 6.75 -4.30 -2.54
C PHE A 207 5.89 -4.80 -3.70
N ASN A 208 5.12 -3.92 -4.35
CA ASN A 208 4.21 -4.30 -5.42
C ASN A 208 4.92 -4.63 -6.73
N LEU A 209 6.00 -3.90 -7.07
CA LEU A 209 6.81 -4.23 -8.25
C LEU A 209 7.46 -5.60 -8.13
N TRP A 210 7.86 -6.02 -6.93
CA TRP A 210 8.35 -7.38 -6.73
C TRP A 210 7.25 -8.42 -6.94
N SER A 211 6.05 -8.23 -6.36
CA SER A 211 4.89 -9.10 -6.63
C SER A 211 4.62 -9.23 -8.13
N PHE A 212 4.59 -8.11 -8.84
CA PHE A 212 4.37 -8.08 -10.28
C PHE A 212 5.51 -8.79 -11.04
N ALA A 213 6.77 -8.53 -10.69
CA ALA A 213 7.92 -9.13 -11.34
C ALA A 213 7.93 -10.66 -11.23
N VAL A 214 7.53 -11.21 -10.07
CA VAL A 214 7.43 -12.66 -9.85
C VAL A 214 6.43 -13.30 -10.82
N VAL A 215 5.28 -12.65 -11.07
CA VAL A 215 4.26 -13.12 -12.02
C VAL A 215 4.78 -13.14 -13.46
N LEU A 216 5.75 -12.28 -13.80
CA LEU A 216 6.34 -12.23 -15.14
C LEU A 216 7.40 -13.30 -15.39
N VAL A 217 7.87 -13.99 -14.34
CA VAL A 217 8.95 -14.97 -14.47
C VAL A 217 8.45 -16.12 -15.36
N PRO A 218 9.04 -16.31 -16.56
CA PRO A 218 8.60 -17.36 -17.46
C PRO A 218 8.86 -18.73 -16.84
N TYR A 219 7.96 -19.69 -17.12
CA TYR A 219 8.11 -21.10 -16.73
C TYR A 219 9.28 -21.75 -17.49
N SER A 220 10.49 -21.46 -17.05
CA SER A 220 11.71 -22.17 -17.43
C SER A 220 12.16 -23.01 -16.24
N ARG A 221 12.78 -24.18 -16.50
CA ARG A 221 13.24 -25.06 -15.42
C ARG A 221 14.11 -24.34 -14.38
N ILE A 222 14.99 -23.44 -14.83
CA ILE A 222 15.89 -22.70 -13.95
C ILE A 222 15.11 -21.66 -13.13
N LEU A 223 14.27 -20.84 -13.76
CA LEU A 223 13.57 -19.78 -13.05
C LEU A 223 12.45 -20.32 -12.16
N THR A 224 11.77 -21.39 -12.57
CA THR A 224 10.84 -22.12 -11.71
C THR A 224 11.58 -22.70 -10.50
N TRP A 225 12.77 -23.27 -10.66
CA TRP A 225 13.55 -23.75 -9.53
C TRP A 225 14.02 -22.61 -8.60
N VAL A 226 14.41 -21.46 -9.17
CA VAL A 226 14.88 -20.29 -8.40
C VAL A 226 13.75 -19.59 -7.63
N PHE A 227 12.59 -19.36 -8.27
CA PHE A 227 11.50 -18.55 -7.70
C PHE A 227 10.34 -19.38 -7.12
N TYR A 228 10.17 -20.60 -7.60
CA TYR A 228 9.06 -21.51 -7.25
C TYR A 228 9.59 -22.88 -6.81
N GLY A 229 10.85 -22.93 -6.33
CA GLY A 229 11.48 -24.15 -5.82
C GLY A 229 10.80 -24.68 -4.55
N GLY A 230 11.29 -25.82 -4.06
CA GLY A 230 10.77 -26.41 -2.82
C GLY A 230 10.94 -25.50 -1.59
N VAL A 231 10.34 -25.91 -0.47
CA VAL A 231 10.29 -25.14 0.80
C VAL A 231 11.64 -24.53 1.22
N LEU A 232 12.76 -25.23 0.99
CA LEU A 232 14.10 -24.74 1.31
C LEU A 232 14.54 -23.50 0.49
N GLN A 233 14.17 -23.43 -0.79
CA GLN A 233 14.51 -22.29 -1.65
C GLN A 233 13.68 -21.05 -1.29
N LEU A 234 12.41 -21.26 -0.96
CA LEU A 234 11.51 -20.20 -0.49
C LEU A 234 11.95 -19.69 0.89
N ALA A 235 12.38 -20.59 1.79
CA ALA A 235 12.99 -20.22 3.06
C ALA A 235 14.28 -19.41 2.87
N PHE A 236 15.14 -19.78 1.91
CA PHE A 236 16.34 -19.02 1.56
C PHE A 236 16.00 -17.57 1.16
N TRP A 237 15.08 -17.38 0.21
CA TRP A 237 14.66 -16.04 -0.20
C TRP A 237 13.98 -15.25 0.92
N GLY A 238 13.25 -15.93 1.80
CA GLY A 238 12.70 -15.37 3.03
C GLY A 238 13.75 -14.84 3.99
N ILE A 239 14.80 -15.63 4.23
CA ILE A 239 15.93 -15.23 5.09
C ILE A 239 16.67 -14.07 4.46
N VAL A 240 16.94 -14.10 3.15
CA VAL A 240 17.55 -12.98 2.42
C VAL A 240 16.70 -11.72 2.56
N GLY A 241 15.39 -11.84 2.38
CA GLY A 241 14.43 -10.75 2.57
C GLY A 241 14.43 -10.21 4.00
N LEU A 242 14.37 -11.07 5.01
CA LEU A 242 14.34 -10.68 6.42
C LEU A 242 15.65 -10.02 6.84
N VAL A 243 16.80 -10.61 6.52
CA VAL A 243 18.12 -10.08 6.84
C VAL A 243 18.35 -8.75 6.11
N GLY A 244 17.99 -8.69 4.82
CA GLY A 244 18.03 -7.47 4.02
C GLY A 244 17.15 -6.37 4.60
N ALA A 245 15.93 -6.71 5.01
CA ALA A 245 14.99 -5.79 5.65
C ALA A 245 15.58 -5.25 6.96
N LEU A 246 16.06 -6.12 7.86
CA LEU A 246 16.65 -5.73 9.15
C LEU A 246 17.89 -4.85 8.95
N PHE A 247 18.78 -5.22 8.03
CA PHE A 247 19.98 -4.46 7.70
C PHE A 247 19.62 -3.07 7.17
N LEU A 248 18.80 -3.00 6.11
CA LEU A 248 18.39 -1.74 5.52
C LEU A 248 17.60 -0.88 6.51
N TRP A 249 16.74 -1.49 7.32
CA TRP A 249 15.93 -0.80 8.32
C TRP A 249 16.81 -0.14 9.39
N SER A 250 17.80 -0.88 9.89
CA SER A 250 18.78 -0.35 10.85
C SER A 250 19.48 0.89 10.30
N ARG A 251 19.90 0.86 9.02
CA ARG A 251 20.62 1.96 8.35
C ARG A 251 19.70 3.11 7.94
N TYR A 252 18.49 2.80 7.52
CA TYR A 252 17.49 3.77 7.06
C TYR A 252 17.08 4.73 8.17
N PHE A 253 17.03 4.21 9.40
CA PHE A 253 16.66 4.95 10.59
C PHE A 253 17.84 5.38 11.47
N SER A 254 19.03 4.76 11.37
CA SER A 254 20.21 5.20 12.14
C SER A 254 20.72 6.58 11.77
N LYS A 255 20.40 7.10 10.57
CA LYS A 255 20.79 8.45 10.13
C LYS A 255 19.81 9.56 10.56
N CYS A 256 18.72 9.22 11.26
CA CYS A 256 17.87 10.21 11.90
C CYS A 256 18.46 10.52 13.28
N SER A 257 19.40 11.46 13.35
CA SER A 257 19.92 11.98 14.60
C SER A 257 18.77 12.53 15.44
N CYS A 258 18.70 12.07 16.69
CA CYS A 258 17.83 12.57 17.75
C CYS A 258 18.02 14.09 17.88
N GLY A 259 17.16 14.88 17.23
CA GLY A 259 17.27 16.34 17.24
C GLY A 259 16.15 17.05 16.48
N ASP A 260 15.76 16.53 15.32
CA ASP A 260 14.82 17.22 14.41
C ASP A 260 13.37 16.71 14.46
N CYS A 261 13.09 15.74 15.33
CA CYS A 261 11.73 15.31 15.62
C CYS A 261 11.23 16.06 16.87
N ARG A 262 10.69 17.26 16.70
CA ARG A 262 9.86 17.91 17.72
C ARG A 262 8.47 18.22 17.13
N PRO A 263 7.44 18.21 18.00
CA PRO A 263 6.08 17.77 17.69
C PRO A 263 5.33 18.67 16.71
#